data_AF-A0A946SS84-F1
#
_entry.id   AF-A0A946SS84-F1
#
_cell.length_a   1.000
_cell.length_b   1.000
_cell.length_c   1.000
_cell.angle_alpha   90.00
_cell.angle_beta   90.00
_cell.angle_gamma   90.00
#
_symmetry.space_group_name_H-M   'P 1'
#
loop_
_entity.id
_entity.type
_entity.pdbx_description
1 polymer ?
#
loop_
_entity_poly.entity_id
_entity_poly.type
_entity_poly.pdbx_seq_one_letter_code
_entity_poly.pdbx_strand_id
1 'polypeptide(L)'
;MIRRTLLVLLLASVAASAGAEEWTLRVVGSIAFGREWTSTLTRRGTIFPFAELGETLSEPDLTFAFLGGGVGDTGEPEPVVREPFRSSPLVALVLAEAGIDGVAIADPRLMDYGDDGLTATRQILEDVGVATFGAGMNDTLARMYSLHGAGGVSVACLAYLHGVRRFHAGQEEAGTNAALRSSIREDVANASASADVVLVFYNWGEAAEDVVDGRQRLFGRMAIDAGATAVFGVRDQTYLGAEVYNGRPIFHSLGGFVTGMGTKRHSRVLVPTLVFDDATPVRVDWQPIATDAIPEPGDDPQKRLQPRVLDGEQAEEAVAAYAAMCQALGTVIESTGSGARLTLMPNGGN
;
A
#
# COMPACT_ATOMS: atom_id res chain seq x y z
N MET A 1 47.96 15.84 -57.25
CA MET A 1 46.88 16.34 -56.38
C MET A 1 46.22 15.16 -55.68
N ILE A 2 46.50 15.02 -54.38
CA ILE A 2 45.72 14.44 -53.27
C ILE A 2 45.02 13.08 -53.51
N ARG A 3 45.67 12.01 -53.01
CA ARG A 3 45.05 10.72 -52.66
C ARG A 3 44.21 10.91 -51.39
N ARG A 4 42.91 10.62 -51.44
CA ARG A 4 42.02 10.56 -50.26
C ARG A 4 42.00 9.13 -49.71
N THR A 5 42.68 8.93 -48.59
CA THR A 5 42.58 7.74 -47.76
C THR A 5 41.32 7.87 -46.90
N LEU A 6 40.32 7.00 -47.11
CA LEU A 6 39.19 6.87 -46.20
C LEU A 6 39.62 5.95 -45.04
N LEU A 7 39.72 6.50 -43.84
CA LEU A 7 39.91 5.74 -42.61
C LEU A 7 38.51 5.29 -42.13
N VAL A 8 38.20 4.00 -42.24
CA VAL A 8 36.99 3.43 -41.63
C VAL A 8 37.31 3.15 -40.17
N LEU A 9 36.80 3.98 -39.27
CA LEU A 9 36.79 3.73 -37.84
C LEU A 9 35.65 2.75 -37.53
N LEU A 10 36.02 1.48 -37.29
CA LEU A 10 35.13 0.51 -36.65
C LEU A 10 34.97 0.91 -35.18
N LEU A 11 33.87 1.58 -34.84
CA LEU A 11 33.38 1.65 -33.47
C LEU A 11 32.73 0.31 -33.15
N ALA A 12 33.48 -0.56 -32.47
CA ALA A 12 32.89 -1.68 -31.77
C ALA A 12 32.05 -1.11 -30.62
N SER A 13 30.72 -1.10 -30.78
CA SER A 13 29.80 -0.88 -29.67
C SER A 13 29.92 -2.08 -28.73
N VAL A 14 30.70 -1.93 -27.66
CA VAL A 14 30.52 -2.76 -26.48
C VAL A 14 29.18 -2.34 -25.91
N ALA A 15 28.13 -3.10 -26.24
CA ALA A 15 26.90 -3.05 -25.46
C ALA A 15 27.29 -3.56 -24.07
N ALA A 16 27.60 -2.63 -23.17
CA ALA A 16 27.54 -2.90 -21.76
C ALA A 16 26.08 -3.29 -21.49
N SER A 17 25.85 -4.56 -21.22
CA SER A 17 24.66 -5.00 -20.50
C SER A 17 24.76 -4.35 -19.13
N ALA A 18 24.26 -3.12 -19.00
CA ALA A 18 23.85 -2.61 -17.71
C ALA A 18 22.73 -3.54 -17.26
N GLY A 19 23.04 -4.49 -16.36
CA GLY A 19 21.98 -5.15 -15.62
C GLY A 19 21.17 -4.05 -14.95
N ALA A 20 19.85 -4.04 -15.14
CA ALA A 20 19.01 -3.09 -14.44
C ALA A 20 19.30 -3.25 -12.93
N GLU A 21 19.54 -2.13 -12.26
CA GLU A 21 19.76 -2.12 -10.82
C GLU A 21 18.44 -2.56 -10.16
N GLU A 22 18.51 -3.47 -9.17
CA GLU A 22 17.32 -3.88 -8.42
C GLU A 22 16.65 -2.63 -7.82
N TRP A 23 15.32 -2.57 -7.87
CA TRP A 23 14.55 -1.49 -7.25
C TRP A 23 13.54 -2.05 -6.26
N THR A 24 13.05 -1.19 -5.38
CA THR A 24 12.32 -1.59 -4.18
C THR A 24 10.99 -0.85 -4.04
N LEU A 25 10.00 -1.60 -3.55
CA LEU A 25 8.63 -1.13 -3.35
C LEU A 25 8.17 -1.52 -1.96
N ARG A 26 7.80 -0.56 -1.12
CA ARG A 26 7.21 -0.82 0.19
C ARG A 26 5.72 -0.52 0.18
N VAL A 27 4.94 -1.36 0.86
CA VAL A 27 3.53 -1.10 1.11
C VAL A 27 3.21 -1.23 2.58
N VAL A 28 2.67 -0.18 3.19
CA VAL A 28 2.20 -0.19 4.57
C VAL A 28 0.68 -0.34 4.63
N GLY A 29 0.18 -0.78 5.79
CA GLY A 29 -1.25 -0.91 6.07
C GLY A 29 -1.99 0.43 6.15
N SER A 30 -3.20 0.39 6.70
CA SER A 30 -4.06 1.58 6.79
C SER A 30 -3.50 2.62 7.75
N ILE A 31 -3.39 3.86 7.26
CA ILE A 31 -3.06 5.06 8.03
C ILE A 31 -4.34 5.86 8.19
N ALA A 32 -4.77 6.08 9.44
CA ALA A 32 -5.97 6.81 9.78
C ALA A 32 -5.72 7.72 10.99
N PHE A 33 -5.63 9.03 10.74
CA PHE A 33 -5.50 10.05 11.78
C PHE A 33 -6.82 10.81 11.91
N GLY A 34 -7.60 10.57 12.96
CA GLY A 34 -8.80 11.36 13.17
C GLY A 34 -8.49 12.82 13.52
N ARG A 35 -9.54 13.67 13.54
CA ARG A 35 -9.41 15.10 13.85
C ARG A 35 -8.73 15.39 15.18
N GLU A 36 -8.78 14.46 16.14
CA GLU A 36 -8.11 14.55 17.42
C GLU A 36 -6.58 14.78 17.30
N TRP A 37 -5.98 14.34 16.20
CA TRP A 37 -4.55 14.54 15.93
C TRP A 37 -4.18 15.95 15.50
N THR A 38 -5.15 16.78 15.07
CA THR A 38 -4.88 18.14 14.56
C THR A 38 -4.02 18.94 15.54
N SER A 39 -4.37 18.92 16.82
CA SER A 39 -3.65 19.68 17.84
C SER A 39 -2.21 19.16 18.06
N THR A 40 -2.00 17.85 17.93
CA THR A 40 -0.68 17.22 18.03
C THR A 40 0.18 17.59 16.84
N LEU A 41 -0.36 17.49 15.61
CA LEU A 41 0.34 17.85 14.38
C LEU A 41 0.73 19.34 14.37
N THR A 42 -0.15 20.24 14.82
CA THR A 42 0.16 21.67 14.93
C THR A 42 1.25 21.95 15.96
N ARG A 43 1.26 21.26 17.11
CA ARG A 43 2.25 21.53 18.18
C ARG A 43 3.60 20.85 17.95
N ARG A 44 3.61 19.64 17.39
CA ARG A 44 4.81 18.80 17.26
C ARG A 44 5.37 18.73 15.85
N GLY A 45 4.65 19.24 14.86
CA GLY A 45 5.02 19.17 13.45
C GLY A 45 4.52 17.91 12.77
N THR A 46 4.55 17.92 11.44
CA THR A 46 4.05 16.87 10.54
C THR A 46 5.00 15.69 10.40
N ILE A 47 6.29 15.85 10.74
CA ILE A 47 7.27 14.75 10.86
C ILE A 47 6.98 13.87 12.08
N PHE A 48 6.34 14.42 13.12
CA PHE A 48 6.19 13.75 14.41
C PHE A 48 5.60 12.34 14.32
N PRO A 49 4.52 12.05 13.57
CA PRO A 49 3.90 10.73 13.57
C PRO A 49 4.84 9.58 13.16
N PHE A 50 5.85 9.83 12.33
CA PHE A 50 6.76 8.80 11.82
C PHE A 50 8.22 8.95 12.25
N ALA A 51 8.53 9.90 13.15
CA ALA A 51 9.92 10.22 13.49
C ALA A 51 10.74 9.03 14.02
N GLU A 52 10.12 8.08 14.74
CA GLU A 52 10.78 6.88 15.29
C GLU A 52 11.06 5.80 14.22
N LEU A 53 10.48 5.92 13.03
CA LEU A 53 10.81 5.07 11.88
C LEU A 53 12.06 5.54 11.13
N GLY A 54 12.55 6.75 11.38
CA GLY A 54 13.64 7.34 10.61
C GLY A 54 13.34 7.32 9.11
N GLU A 55 14.25 6.77 8.31
CA GLU A 55 14.13 6.70 6.84
C GLU A 55 13.36 5.48 6.35
N THR A 56 12.82 4.63 7.24
CA THR A 56 12.14 3.38 6.86
C THR A 56 11.08 3.59 5.77
N LEU A 57 10.31 4.67 5.79
CA LEU A 57 9.27 4.89 4.77
C LEU A 57 9.80 5.53 3.48
N SER A 58 10.94 6.24 3.54
CA SER A 58 11.51 6.98 2.42
C SER A 58 12.71 6.30 1.73
N GLU A 59 13.27 5.26 2.34
CA GLU A 59 14.38 4.47 1.79
C GLU A 59 14.02 3.71 0.50
N PRO A 60 12.82 3.10 0.36
CA PRO A 60 12.44 2.41 -0.88
C PRO A 60 12.25 3.37 -2.06
N ASP A 61 12.41 2.87 -3.29
CA ASP A 61 12.19 3.69 -4.50
C ASP A 61 10.73 4.13 -4.66
N LEU A 62 9.79 3.30 -4.18
CA LEU A 62 8.37 3.64 -4.07
C LEU A 62 7.80 3.14 -2.74
N THR A 63 7.00 3.97 -2.09
CA THR A 63 6.22 3.61 -0.90
C THR A 63 4.75 3.96 -1.08
N PHE A 64 3.88 2.96 -0.91
CA PHE A 64 2.43 3.14 -0.91
C PHE A 64 1.80 2.80 0.43
N ALA A 65 0.63 3.38 0.69
CA ALA A 65 -0.17 3.08 1.88
C ALA A 65 -1.66 2.95 1.55
N PHE A 66 -2.41 2.42 2.51
CA PHE A 66 -3.87 2.58 2.53
C PHE A 66 -4.21 3.81 3.36
N LEU A 67 -5.13 4.65 2.87
CA LEU A 67 -5.64 5.79 3.64
C LEU A 67 -7.02 5.47 4.20
N GLY A 68 -7.15 5.51 5.52
CA GLY A 68 -8.45 5.36 6.19
C GLY A 68 -9.19 6.70 6.24
N GLY A 69 -10.31 6.80 5.55
CA GLY A 69 -11.17 7.98 5.49
C GLY A 69 -10.63 9.18 4.68
N GLY A 70 -11.46 10.23 4.57
CA GLY A 70 -11.11 11.45 3.85
C GLY A 70 -10.14 12.37 4.60
N VAL A 71 -9.49 13.28 3.89
CA VAL A 71 -8.58 14.32 4.42
C VAL A 71 -9.14 15.68 4.00
N GLY A 72 -9.37 16.58 4.96
CA GLY A 72 -9.86 17.92 4.63
C GLY A 72 -10.86 18.50 5.63
N ASP A 73 -11.30 19.73 5.35
CA ASP A 73 -12.29 20.47 6.14
C ASP A 73 -13.60 20.77 5.38
N THR A 74 -13.70 20.37 4.11
CA THR A 74 -14.87 20.55 3.24
C THR A 74 -15.86 19.40 3.30
N GLY A 75 -17.06 19.64 2.77
CA GLY A 75 -18.19 18.71 2.76
C GLY A 75 -19.00 18.74 4.06
N GLU A 76 -20.27 18.38 3.95
CA GLU A 76 -21.16 18.16 5.08
C GLU A 76 -21.22 16.65 5.39
N PRO A 77 -21.35 16.27 6.67
CA PRO A 77 -21.49 14.87 7.02
C PRO A 77 -22.72 14.22 6.37
N GLU A 78 -22.51 13.05 5.78
CA GLU A 78 -23.59 12.25 5.21
C GLU A 78 -24.62 11.88 6.30
N PRO A 79 -25.93 12.21 6.15
CA PRO A 79 -26.92 12.10 7.24
C PRO A 79 -27.08 10.70 7.86
N VAL A 80 -26.80 9.69 7.06
CA VAL A 80 -26.81 8.26 7.36
C VAL A 80 -25.59 7.78 8.14
N VAL A 81 -24.50 8.55 8.17
CA VAL A 81 -23.26 8.23 8.87
C VAL A 81 -23.38 8.73 10.30
N ARG A 82 -23.56 7.79 11.24
CA ARG A 82 -23.76 8.10 12.67
C ARG A 82 -22.56 8.82 13.30
N GLU A 83 -21.36 8.38 12.94
CA GLU A 83 -20.10 8.90 13.47
C GLU A 83 -19.22 9.24 12.27
N PRO A 84 -19.31 10.45 11.71
CA PRO A 84 -18.52 10.84 10.54
C PRO A 84 -17.04 10.99 10.88
N PHE A 85 -16.17 10.44 10.04
CA PHE A 85 -14.72 10.53 10.19
C PHE A 85 -14.07 11.27 9.04
N ARG A 86 -13.11 12.13 9.37
CA ARG A 86 -12.16 12.71 8.44
C ARG A 86 -10.90 13.11 9.17
N SER A 87 -9.82 13.17 8.44
CA SER A 87 -8.50 13.56 8.88
C SER A 87 -8.29 15.07 8.72
N SER A 88 -7.37 15.63 9.51
CA SER A 88 -6.87 17.00 9.32
C SER A 88 -6.18 17.14 7.96
N PRO A 89 -6.29 18.29 7.26
CA PRO A 89 -5.50 18.55 6.05
C PRO A 89 -3.98 18.36 6.24
N LEU A 90 -3.47 18.58 7.46
CA LEU A 90 -2.05 18.39 7.79
C LEU A 90 -1.57 16.95 7.56
N VAL A 91 -2.47 15.98 7.52
CA VAL A 91 -2.13 14.58 7.23
C VAL A 91 -1.51 14.42 5.85
N ALA A 92 -1.90 15.22 4.86
CA ALA A 92 -1.27 15.15 3.55
C ALA A 92 0.24 15.48 3.62
N LEU A 93 0.61 16.48 4.43
CA LEU A 93 2.02 16.81 4.69
C LEU A 93 2.73 15.71 5.48
N VAL A 94 2.06 15.08 6.45
CA VAL A 94 2.61 13.92 7.18
C VAL A 94 2.97 12.79 6.22
N LEU A 95 2.11 12.48 5.24
CA LEU A 95 2.35 11.42 4.26
C LEU A 95 3.48 11.79 3.29
N ALA A 96 3.47 13.03 2.78
CA ALA A 96 4.50 13.53 1.87
C ALA A 96 5.90 13.54 2.53
N GLU A 97 6.00 14.06 3.77
CA GLU A 97 7.26 14.10 4.51
C GLU A 97 7.77 12.71 4.91
N ALA A 98 6.88 11.71 4.99
CA ALA A 98 7.25 10.32 5.22
C ALA A 98 7.81 9.61 3.97
N GLY A 99 7.74 10.23 2.79
CA GLY A 99 8.13 9.61 1.53
C GLY A 99 7.08 8.64 0.97
N ILE A 100 5.79 8.87 1.25
CA ILE A 100 4.71 8.08 0.64
C ILE A 100 4.35 8.68 -0.73
N ASP A 101 4.57 7.93 -1.80
CA ASP A 101 4.32 8.36 -3.17
C ASP A 101 2.84 8.30 -3.56
N GLY A 102 2.06 7.44 -2.90
CA GLY A 102 0.63 7.37 -3.15
C GLY A 102 -0.16 6.53 -2.16
N VAL A 103 -1.46 6.74 -2.19
CA VAL A 103 -2.39 6.08 -1.27
C VAL A 103 -3.61 5.48 -1.98
N ALA A 104 -3.95 4.27 -1.57
CA ALA A 104 -5.22 3.64 -1.90
C ALA A 104 -6.32 4.30 -1.06
N ILE A 105 -7.26 4.97 -1.71
CA ILE A 105 -8.39 5.67 -1.07
C ILE A 105 -9.72 4.95 -1.22
N ALA A 106 -9.73 3.73 -1.77
CA ALA A 106 -10.92 2.86 -1.83
C ALA A 106 -11.30 2.37 -0.41
N ASP A 107 -11.82 3.27 0.42
CA ASP A 107 -12.04 3.07 1.85
C ASP A 107 -13.51 3.34 2.22
N PRO A 108 -14.11 2.54 3.13
CA PRO A 108 -15.52 2.68 3.47
C PRO A 108 -15.88 4.01 4.14
N ARG A 109 -14.89 4.77 4.62
CA ARG A 109 -15.08 6.05 5.32
C ARG A 109 -14.73 7.25 4.43
N LEU A 110 -14.30 7.02 3.19
CA LEU A 110 -13.93 8.09 2.27
C LEU A 110 -15.08 9.07 2.03
N MET A 111 -16.30 8.54 1.90
CA MET A 111 -17.50 9.29 1.54
C MET A 111 -18.28 9.81 2.75
N ASP A 112 -17.71 9.79 3.95
CA ASP A 112 -18.38 10.28 5.16
C ASP A 112 -18.80 11.76 5.08
N TYR A 113 -18.14 12.54 4.21
CA TYR A 113 -18.40 13.96 3.94
C TYR A 113 -18.80 14.22 2.49
N GLY A 114 -19.33 13.19 1.81
CA GLY A 114 -19.86 13.27 0.46
C GLY A 114 -18.83 13.63 -0.62
N ASP A 115 -19.34 14.04 -1.77
CA ASP A 115 -18.58 14.32 -2.99
C ASP A 115 -17.55 15.45 -2.80
N ASP A 116 -17.92 16.49 -2.04
CA ASP A 116 -17.03 17.60 -1.68
C ASP A 116 -15.85 17.12 -0.82
N GLY A 117 -16.11 16.19 0.10
CA GLY A 117 -15.08 15.56 0.93
C GLY A 117 -14.11 14.72 0.11
N LEU A 118 -14.61 13.89 -0.80
CA LEU A 118 -13.79 13.10 -1.73
C LEU A 118 -12.94 14.02 -2.64
N THR A 119 -13.57 15.01 -3.26
CA THR A 119 -12.88 15.93 -4.19
C THR A 119 -11.75 16.66 -3.47
N ALA A 120 -11.99 17.18 -2.28
CA ALA A 120 -10.96 17.86 -1.50
C ALA A 120 -9.86 16.91 -1.02
N THR A 121 -10.21 15.67 -0.61
CA THR A 121 -9.22 14.67 -0.21
C THR A 121 -8.22 14.43 -1.33
N ARG A 122 -8.71 14.23 -2.56
CA ARG A 122 -7.85 14.04 -3.73
C ARG A 122 -6.98 15.26 -4.00
N GLN A 123 -7.58 16.46 -4.04
CA GLN A 123 -6.84 17.70 -4.33
C GLN A 123 -5.74 17.96 -3.29
N ILE A 124 -6.06 17.84 -2.00
CA ILE A 124 -5.12 18.11 -0.90
C ILE A 124 -3.90 17.16 -0.95
N LEU A 125 -4.12 15.88 -1.30
CA LEU A 125 -3.04 14.90 -1.43
C LEU A 125 -2.21 15.13 -2.70
N GLU A 126 -2.87 15.36 -3.83
CA GLU A 126 -2.21 15.62 -5.11
C GLU A 126 -1.38 16.92 -5.08
N ASP A 127 -1.84 17.95 -4.36
CA ASP A 127 -1.13 19.24 -4.19
C ASP A 127 0.23 19.11 -3.49
N VAL A 128 0.42 18.06 -2.68
CA VAL A 128 1.67 17.77 -1.98
C VAL A 128 2.46 16.62 -2.61
N GLY A 129 2.04 16.17 -3.80
CA GLY A 129 2.73 15.12 -4.55
C GLY A 129 2.38 13.68 -4.16
N VAL A 130 1.36 13.47 -3.32
CA VAL A 130 0.90 12.13 -2.94
C VAL A 130 -0.23 11.71 -3.87
N ALA A 131 0.01 10.73 -4.74
CA ALA A 131 -1.00 10.27 -5.69
C ALA A 131 -2.16 9.54 -4.99
N THR A 132 -3.33 9.55 -5.62
CA THR A 132 -4.50 8.82 -5.12
C THR A 132 -5.07 7.86 -6.16
N PHE A 133 -5.60 6.73 -5.69
CA PHE A 133 -6.23 5.74 -6.58
C PHE A 133 -7.35 4.94 -5.86
N GLY A 134 -8.31 4.46 -6.64
CA GLY A 134 -9.45 3.65 -6.15
C GLY A 134 -10.71 4.40 -5.75
N ALA A 135 -10.82 5.68 -6.09
CA ALA A 135 -12.06 6.45 -5.98
C ALA A 135 -12.06 7.60 -7.00
N GLY A 136 -13.22 8.12 -7.35
CA GLY A 136 -13.34 9.18 -8.34
C GLY A 136 -14.73 9.77 -8.42
N MET A 137 -14.90 10.80 -9.23
CA MET A 137 -16.15 11.56 -9.36
C MET A 137 -17.23 10.81 -10.17
N ASN A 138 -16.88 9.63 -10.70
CA ASN A 138 -17.78 8.64 -11.29
C ASN A 138 -17.05 7.30 -11.37
N ASP A 139 -17.76 6.25 -11.80
CA ASP A 139 -17.25 4.89 -11.94
C ASP A 139 -16.02 4.80 -12.87
N THR A 140 -16.00 5.57 -13.95
CA THR A 140 -14.91 5.60 -14.92
C THR A 140 -13.64 6.15 -14.29
N LEU A 141 -13.74 7.28 -13.57
CA LEU A 141 -12.61 7.90 -12.88
C LEU A 141 -12.14 7.07 -11.68
N ALA A 142 -13.07 6.43 -10.96
CA ALA A 142 -12.73 5.57 -9.83
C ALA A 142 -11.94 4.32 -10.26
N ARG A 143 -12.18 3.83 -11.48
CA ARG A 143 -11.49 2.67 -12.07
C ARG A 143 -10.13 2.98 -12.68
N MET A 144 -9.76 4.25 -12.83
CA MET A 144 -8.43 4.59 -13.35
C MET A 144 -7.33 4.20 -12.35
N TYR A 145 -6.23 3.66 -12.89
CA TYR A 145 -5.02 3.45 -12.11
C TYR A 145 -4.23 4.77 -11.98
N SER A 146 -3.46 4.89 -10.90
CA SER A 146 -2.36 5.87 -10.86
C SER A 146 -1.11 5.24 -11.49
N LEU A 147 -0.25 6.06 -12.11
CA LEU A 147 0.95 5.61 -12.82
C LEU A 147 2.19 6.25 -12.22
N HIS A 148 3.18 5.42 -11.90
CA HIS A 148 4.46 5.79 -11.29
C HIS A 148 5.62 5.19 -12.08
N GLY A 149 6.84 5.64 -11.79
CA GLY A 149 8.06 5.08 -12.41
C GLY A 149 9.13 4.80 -11.37
N ALA A 150 9.74 3.60 -11.44
CA ALA A 150 10.86 3.19 -10.59
C ALA A 150 11.70 2.16 -11.34
N GLY A 151 13.02 2.11 -11.13
CA GLY A 151 13.90 1.13 -11.79
C GLY A 151 13.85 1.15 -13.32
N GLY A 152 13.39 2.24 -13.94
CA GLY A 152 13.19 2.31 -15.40
C GLY A 152 11.90 1.66 -15.92
N VAL A 153 11.04 1.14 -15.05
CA VAL A 153 9.74 0.53 -15.39
C VAL A 153 8.56 1.38 -14.94
N SER A 154 7.40 1.14 -15.55
CA SER A 154 6.13 1.78 -15.22
C SER A 154 5.31 0.94 -14.23
N VAL A 155 4.77 1.59 -13.19
CA VAL A 155 4.03 0.95 -12.10
C VAL A 155 2.60 1.50 -12.03
N ALA A 156 1.61 0.67 -12.33
CA ALA A 156 0.19 1.02 -12.24
C ALA A 156 -0.43 0.52 -10.94
N CYS A 157 -1.12 1.40 -10.20
CA CYS A 157 -1.79 1.07 -8.95
C CYS A 157 -3.30 1.20 -9.07
N LEU A 158 -4.01 0.10 -8.82
CA LEU A 158 -5.47 0.01 -8.75
C LEU A 158 -5.90 -0.26 -7.31
N ALA A 159 -7.03 0.31 -6.87
CA ALA A 159 -7.61 -0.01 -5.57
C ALA A 159 -9.12 -0.25 -5.68
N TYR A 160 -9.63 -1.16 -4.83
CA TYR A 160 -11.04 -1.53 -4.78
C TYR A 160 -11.56 -1.63 -3.36
N LEU A 161 -12.83 -1.26 -3.17
CA LEU A 161 -13.59 -1.47 -1.95
C LEU A 161 -14.58 -2.62 -2.12
N HIS A 162 -14.57 -3.57 -1.19
CA HIS A 162 -15.56 -4.64 -1.10
C HIS A 162 -16.51 -4.43 0.10
N GLY A 163 -17.81 -4.64 -0.11
CA GLY A 163 -18.81 -4.73 0.96
C GLY A 163 -19.70 -3.48 1.14
N VAL A 164 -19.13 -2.28 1.13
CA VAL A 164 -19.89 -1.04 1.39
C VAL A 164 -20.46 -0.44 0.10
N ARG A 165 -21.50 -1.09 -0.43
CA ARG A 165 -22.10 -0.74 -1.74
C ARG A 165 -22.58 0.70 -1.88
N ARG A 166 -22.96 1.34 -0.76
CA ARG A 166 -23.57 2.67 -0.75
C ARG A 166 -22.62 3.82 -1.07
N PHE A 167 -21.32 3.55 -1.09
CA PHE A 167 -20.26 4.52 -1.37
C PHE A 167 -19.44 4.12 -2.58
N HIS A 168 -19.96 3.20 -3.40
CA HIS A 168 -19.36 2.88 -4.69
C HIS A 168 -19.72 3.97 -5.70
N ALA A 169 -18.76 4.35 -6.54
CA ALA A 169 -19.00 5.28 -7.63
C ALA A 169 -20.01 4.72 -8.62
N GLY A 170 -20.91 5.58 -9.09
CA GLY A 170 -21.86 5.32 -10.17
C GLY A 170 -21.50 6.13 -11.42
N GLN A 171 -22.33 6.06 -12.46
CA GLN A 171 -22.06 6.79 -13.71
C GLN A 171 -22.03 8.32 -13.52
N GLU A 172 -22.85 8.82 -12.60
CA GLU A 172 -22.97 10.25 -12.27
C GLU A 172 -22.75 10.51 -10.77
N GLU A 173 -22.28 9.51 -10.02
CA GLU A 173 -22.12 9.55 -8.57
C GLU A 173 -20.65 9.33 -8.21
N ALA A 174 -20.10 10.25 -7.40
CA ALA A 174 -18.74 10.09 -6.90
C ALA A 174 -18.67 8.94 -5.89
N GLY A 175 -17.51 8.30 -5.77
CA GLY A 175 -17.33 7.23 -4.81
C GLY A 175 -16.10 6.38 -5.05
N THR A 176 -16.05 5.28 -4.30
CA THR A 176 -14.99 4.27 -4.35
C THR A 176 -15.17 3.31 -5.52
N ASN A 177 -14.07 2.76 -6.01
CA ASN A 177 -14.10 1.72 -7.01
C ASN A 177 -14.59 0.41 -6.40
N ALA A 178 -15.66 -0.16 -6.95
CA ALA A 178 -16.28 -1.37 -6.44
C ALA A 178 -15.47 -2.63 -6.81
N ALA A 179 -15.25 -3.52 -5.84
CA ALA A 179 -14.66 -4.84 -6.08
C ALA A 179 -15.66 -5.80 -6.78
N LEU A 180 -15.88 -5.59 -8.09
CA LEU A 180 -16.73 -6.42 -8.93
C LEU A 180 -15.88 -7.34 -9.80
N ARG A 181 -16.29 -8.61 -9.94
CA ARG A 181 -15.51 -9.62 -10.68
C ARG A 181 -15.20 -9.22 -12.13
N SER A 182 -16.15 -8.58 -12.82
CA SER A 182 -15.97 -8.12 -14.20
C SER A 182 -14.99 -6.95 -14.26
N SER A 183 -15.20 -5.93 -13.41
CA SER A 183 -14.37 -4.73 -13.36
C SER A 183 -12.93 -5.08 -12.99
N ILE A 184 -12.69 -5.90 -11.96
CA ILE A 184 -11.34 -6.33 -11.56
C ILE A 184 -10.57 -6.95 -12.74
N ARG A 185 -11.19 -7.87 -13.48
CA ARG A 185 -10.50 -8.55 -14.60
C ARG A 185 -10.20 -7.57 -15.73
N GLU A 186 -11.17 -6.73 -16.08
CA GLU A 186 -11.02 -5.75 -17.16
C GLU A 186 -9.97 -4.69 -16.81
N ASP A 187 -10.09 -4.08 -15.64
CA ASP A 187 -9.22 -3.00 -15.18
C ASP A 187 -7.77 -3.45 -15.03
N VAL A 188 -7.55 -4.62 -14.44
CA VAL A 188 -6.20 -5.18 -14.28
C VAL A 188 -5.60 -5.58 -15.62
N ALA A 189 -6.39 -6.19 -16.52
CA ALA A 189 -5.90 -6.54 -17.85
C ALA A 189 -5.53 -5.28 -18.65
N ASN A 190 -6.35 -4.23 -18.59
CA ASN A 190 -6.08 -2.94 -19.23
C ASN A 190 -4.82 -2.26 -18.67
N ALA A 191 -4.65 -2.27 -17.34
CA ALA A 191 -3.44 -1.76 -16.70
C ALA A 191 -2.20 -2.56 -17.12
N SER A 192 -2.27 -3.90 -17.17
CA SER A 192 -1.13 -4.75 -17.59
C SER A 192 -0.76 -4.60 -19.06
N ALA A 193 -1.66 -4.07 -19.89
CA ALA A 193 -1.35 -3.75 -21.28
C ALA A 193 -0.63 -2.40 -21.42
N SER A 194 -0.63 -1.58 -20.36
CA SER A 194 -0.15 -0.19 -20.40
C SER A 194 0.98 0.10 -19.39
N ALA A 195 1.26 -0.83 -18.47
CA ALA A 195 2.30 -0.71 -17.46
C ALA A 195 3.02 -2.05 -17.26
N ASP A 196 4.30 -1.97 -16.89
CA ASP A 196 5.17 -3.14 -16.71
C ASP A 196 4.84 -3.89 -15.40
N VAL A 197 4.50 -3.14 -14.36
CA VAL A 197 4.11 -3.65 -13.03
C VAL A 197 2.71 -3.18 -12.68
N VAL A 198 1.84 -4.11 -12.28
CA VAL A 198 0.48 -3.79 -11.83
C VAL A 198 0.29 -4.20 -10.38
N LEU A 199 0.04 -3.22 -9.52
CA LEU A 199 -0.23 -3.41 -8.09
C LEU A 199 -1.73 -3.25 -7.84
N VAL A 200 -2.32 -4.22 -7.14
CA VAL A 200 -3.75 -4.18 -6.82
C VAL A 200 -3.96 -4.14 -5.32
N PHE A 201 -4.71 -3.13 -4.87
CA PHE A 201 -5.01 -2.87 -3.49
C PHE A 201 -6.49 -3.18 -3.21
N TYR A 202 -6.77 -3.84 -2.10
CA TYR A 202 -8.13 -4.15 -1.69
C TYR A 202 -8.37 -3.70 -0.26
N ASN A 203 -9.41 -2.89 -0.07
CA ASN A 203 -10.06 -2.79 1.22
C ASN A 203 -11.22 -3.79 1.22
N TRP A 204 -11.03 -4.91 1.91
CA TRP A 204 -11.93 -6.05 1.81
C TRP A 204 -12.21 -6.72 3.14
N GLY A 205 -13.25 -7.57 3.13
CA GLY A 205 -13.67 -8.30 4.30
C GLY A 205 -14.33 -7.40 5.34
N GLU A 206 -14.95 -8.05 6.32
CA GLU A 206 -15.43 -7.40 7.54
C GLU A 206 -14.48 -7.78 8.68
N ALA A 207 -14.52 -7.03 9.79
CA ALA A 207 -13.80 -7.41 10.99
C ALA A 207 -14.25 -8.83 11.42
N ALA A 208 -13.31 -9.77 11.45
CA ALA A 208 -13.57 -11.19 11.69
C ALA A 208 -12.39 -11.86 12.41
N GLU A 209 -12.47 -13.17 12.65
CA GLU A 209 -11.34 -13.98 13.13
C GLU A 209 -10.13 -13.85 12.18
N ASP A 210 -8.90 -13.99 12.68
CA ASP A 210 -7.65 -13.84 11.92
C ASP A 210 -7.42 -15.02 10.95
N VAL A 211 -8.40 -15.26 10.08
CA VAL A 211 -8.44 -16.27 9.04
C VAL A 211 -8.78 -15.58 7.72
N VAL A 212 -8.04 -15.94 6.68
CA VAL A 212 -8.29 -15.48 5.32
C VAL A 212 -9.58 -16.13 4.81
N ASP A 213 -10.56 -15.32 4.41
CA ASP A 213 -11.81 -15.84 3.89
C ASP A 213 -11.70 -16.25 2.40
N GLY A 214 -12.65 -17.06 1.95
CA GLY A 214 -12.67 -17.57 0.56
C GLY A 214 -12.83 -16.48 -0.50
N ARG A 215 -13.38 -15.31 -0.14
CA ARG A 215 -13.56 -14.18 -1.05
C ARG A 215 -12.27 -13.38 -1.22
N GLN A 216 -11.51 -13.15 -0.15
CA GLN A 216 -10.17 -12.56 -0.20
C GLN A 216 -9.26 -13.39 -1.13
N ARG A 217 -9.24 -14.72 -0.95
CA ARG A 217 -8.47 -15.62 -1.86
C ARG A 217 -8.98 -15.54 -3.30
N LEU A 218 -10.29 -15.55 -3.50
CA LEU A 218 -10.89 -15.47 -4.84
C LEU A 218 -10.49 -14.16 -5.56
N PHE A 219 -10.61 -13.01 -4.91
CA PHE A 219 -10.28 -11.71 -5.52
C PHE A 219 -8.79 -11.52 -5.72
N GLY A 220 -7.96 -11.89 -4.73
CA GLY A 220 -6.50 -11.82 -4.87
C GLY A 220 -5.99 -12.66 -6.04
N ARG A 221 -6.37 -13.93 -6.11
CA ARG A 221 -5.97 -14.82 -7.21
C ARG A 221 -6.53 -14.36 -8.56
N MET A 222 -7.76 -13.84 -8.59
CA MET A 222 -8.37 -13.28 -9.81
C MET A 222 -7.60 -12.07 -10.36
N ALA A 223 -7.09 -11.19 -9.49
CA ALA A 223 -6.25 -10.08 -9.92
C ALA A 223 -4.91 -10.60 -10.50
N ILE A 224 -4.27 -11.57 -9.84
CA ILE A 224 -3.05 -12.21 -10.35
C ILE A 224 -3.30 -12.83 -11.73
N ASP A 225 -4.38 -13.61 -11.90
CA ASP A 225 -4.76 -14.23 -13.18
C ASP A 225 -5.03 -13.21 -14.28
N ALA A 226 -5.48 -12.00 -13.92
CA ALA A 226 -5.77 -10.92 -14.86
C ALA A 226 -4.53 -10.09 -15.23
N GLY A 227 -3.38 -10.30 -14.57
CA GLY A 227 -2.13 -9.60 -14.89
C GLY A 227 -1.45 -8.89 -13.71
N ALA A 228 -2.07 -8.82 -12.53
CA ALA A 228 -1.47 -8.13 -11.37
C ALA A 228 -0.16 -8.78 -10.93
N THR A 229 0.88 -7.99 -10.71
CA THR A 229 2.22 -8.40 -10.28
C THR A 229 2.26 -8.70 -8.78
N ALA A 230 1.49 -7.96 -7.98
CA ALA A 230 1.29 -8.20 -6.55
C ALA A 230 -0.09 -7.70 -6.10
N VAL A 231 -0.61 -8.27 -5.02
CA VAL A 231 -1.88 -7.85 -4.41
C VAL A 231 -1.69 -7.52 -2.94
N PHE A 232 -2.20 -6.37 -2.52
CA PHE A 232 -2.17 -5.91 -1.13
C PHE A 232 -3.60 -5.76 -0.62
N GLY A 233 -3.85 -6.26 0.59
CA GLY A 233 -5.14 -6.14 1.25
C GLY A 233 -5.05 -5.35 2.55
N VAL A 234 -6.14 -4.73 2.93
CA VAL A 234 -6.45 -4.36 4.31
C VAL A 234 -7.85 -4.86 4.66
N ARG A 235 -7.99 -5.30 5.90
CA ARG A 235 -9.26 -5.67 6.51
C ARG A 235 -9.32 -5.06 7.90
N ASP A 236 -10.48 -4.51 8.26
CA ASP A 236 -10.64 -3.82 9.53
C ASP A 236 -10.18 -4.68 10.72
N GLN A 237 -9.39 -4.06 11.59
CA GLN A 237 -8.77 -4.65 12.79
C GLN A 237 -8.04 -5.99 12.62
N THR A 238 -7.71 -6.42 11.39
CA THR A 238 -7.13 -7.73 11.15
C THR A 238 -5.77 -7.63 10.46
N TYR A 239 -4.80 -8.37 10.96
CA TYR A 239 -3.51 -8.61 10.30
C TYR A 239 -3.45 -10.07 9.83
N LEU A 240 -3.09 -10.33 8.56
CA LEU A 240 -3.15 -11.66 7.94
C LEU A 240 -1.89 -11.96 7.11
N GLY A 241 -1.53 -13.24 7.06
CA GLY A 241 -0.38 -13.77 6.33
C GLY A 241 -0.42 -13.54 4.81
N ALA A 242 0.72 -13.79 4.17
CA ALA A 242 0.88 -13.72 2.73
C ALA A 242 0.76 -15.11 2.06
N GLU A 243 0.20 -15.12 0.85
CA GLU A 243 0.12 -16.26 -0.05
C GLU A 243 0.98 -16.00 -1.30
N VAL A 244 1.67 -17.02 -1.81
CA VAL A 244 2.23 -16.98 -3.18
C VAL A 244 1.32 -17.76 -4.11
N TYR A 245 0.88 -17.10 -5.19
CA TYR A 245 0.03 -17.70 -6.21
C TYR A 245 0.59 -17.38 -7.60
N ASN A 246 0.85 -18.40 -8.43
CA ASN A 246 1.49 -18.28 -9.75
C ASN A 246 2.77 -17.41 -9.72
N GLY A 247 3.63 -17.68 -8.73
CA GLY A 247 4.90 -16.96 -8.53
C GLY A 247 4.77 -15.53 -7.99
N ARG A 248 3.55 -15.05 -7.71
CA ARG A 248 3.28 -13.66 -7.32
C ARG A 248 2.70 -13.57 -5.91
N PRO A 249 3.10 -12.57 -5.10
CA PRO A 249 2.65 -12.45 -3.71
C PRO A 249 1.26 -11.80 -3.60
N ILE A 250 0.47 -12.30 -2.66
CA ILE A 250 -0.82 -11.76 -2.21
C ILE A 250 -0.74 -11.56 -0.69
N PHE A 251 -0.77 -10.31 -0.24
CA PHE A 251 -0.80 -9.95 1.17
C PHE A 251 -2.26 -9.76 1.61
N HIS A 252 -2.82 -10.70 2.38
CA HIS A 252 -4.27 -10.72 2.63
C HIS A 252 -4.76 -9.60 3.55
N SER A 253 -3.94 -9.16 4.52
CA SER A 253 -4.21 -7.93 5.25
C SER A 253 -2.93 -7.40 5.89
N LEU A 254 -2.53 -6.19 5.52
CA LEU A 254 -1.44 -5.44 6.16
C LEU A 254 -1.85 -4.79 7.49
N GLY A 255 -3.14 -4.86 7.84
CA GLY A 255 -3.68 -4.31 9.08
C GLY A 255 -3.65 -2.78 9.16
N GLY A 256 -3.87 -2.25 10.37
CA GLY A 256 -3.73 -0.82 10.65
C GLY A 256 -2.28 -0.48 10.99
N PHE A 257 -1.65 0.35 10.16
CA PHE A 257 -0.29 0.82 10.38
C PHE A 257 -0.25 1.92 11.44
N VAL A 258 -1.11 2.93 11.30
CA VAL A 258 -1.34 3.94 12.34
C VAL A 258 -2.84 4.19 12.41
N THR A 259 -3.46 4.04 13.59
CA THR A 259 -4.85 4.45 13.81
C THR A 259 -4.97 5.29 15.06
N GLY A 260 -5.61 6.46 14.95
CA GLY A 260 -5.97 7.31 16.08
C GLY A 260 -7.17 6.80 16.88
N MET A 261 -7.87 5.76 16.41
CA MET A 261 -9.08 5.21 17.03
C MET A 261 -8.92 3.76 17.49
N GLY A 262 -9.53 3.44 18.64
CA GLY A 262 -9.82 2.08 19.10
C GLY A 262 -8.66 1.32 19.74
N THR A 263 -8.98 0.15 20.30
CA THR A 263 -7.96 -0.85 20.67
C THR A 263 -7.57 -1.62 19.42
N LYS A 264 -6.33 -1.45 18.92
CA LYS A 264 -5.83 -2.31 17.86
C LYS A 264 -5.80 -3.75 18.34
N ARG A 265 -6.30 -4.68 17.53
CA ARG A 265 -6.14 -6.12 17.77
C ARG A 265 -4.67 -6.56 17.64
N HIS A 266 -3.93 -5.88 16.77
CA HIS A 266 -2.54 -6.18 16.42
C HIS A 266 -1.68 -4.93 16.60
N SER A 267 -0.74 -4.96 17.53
CA SER A 267 0.22 -3.88 17.81
C SER A 267 1.60 -4.12 17.18
N ARG A 268 1.79 -5.28 16.54
CA ARG A 268 3.01 -5.67 15.82
C ARG A 268 2.61 -6.20 14.45
N VAL A 269 3.24 -5.67 13.40
CA VAL A 269 3.03 -6.10 12.01
C VAL A 269 4.37 -6.31 11.33
N LEU A 270 4.39 -7.03 10.23
CA LEU A 270 5.53 -7.13 9.32
C LEU A 270 5.18 -6.35 8.05
N VAL A 271 5.93 -5.28 7.79
CA VAL A 271 5.76 -4.45 6.59
C VAL A 271 6.58 -5.03 5.44
N PRO A 272 5.95 -5.40 4.31
CA PRO A 272 6.67 -5.93 3.15
C PRO A 272 7.36 -4.85 2.33
N THR A 273 8.56 -5.16 1.88
CA THR A 273 9.26 -4.54 0.76
C THR A 273 9.47 -5.59 -0.32
N LEU A 274 8.90 -5.37 -1.49
CA LEU A 274 9.19 -6.16 -2.69
C LEU A 274 10.46 -5.63 -3.32
N VAL A 275 11.31 -6.54 -3.78
CA VAL A 275 12.50 -6.25 -4.57
C VAL A 275 12.27 -6.77 -5.97
N PHE A 276 12.54 -5.92 -6.94
CA PHE A 276 12.29 -6.17 -8.35
C PHE A 276 13.61 -6.20 -9.12
N ASP A 277 13.69 -7.16 -10.04
CA ASP A 277 14.64 -7.15 -11.16
C ASP A 277 13.81 -6.84 -12.41
N ASP A 278 14.03 -5.66 -13.00
CA ASP A 278 13.17 -5.08 -14.04
C ASP A 278 11.69 -5.06 -13.59
N ALA A 279 10.76 -5.65 -14.35
CA ALA A 279 9.35 -5.73 -14.00
C ALA A 279 8.99 -6.94 -13.10
N THR A 280 9.97 -7.78 -12.72
CA THR A 280 9.71 -9.05 -12.05
C THR A 280 10.04 -8.97 -10.56
N PRO A 281 9.08 -9.25 -9.66
CA PRO A 281 9.38 -9.34 -8.23
C PRO A 281 10.18 -10.62 -7.96
N VAL A 282 11.38 -10.47 -7.39
CA VAL A 282 12.31 -11.58 -7.12
C VAL A 282 12.41 -11.91 -5.64
N ARG A 283 12.03 -10.97 -4.76
CA ARG A 283 12.12 -11.15 -3.30
C ARG A 283 11.11 -10.30 -2.57
N VAL A 284 10.70 -10.77 -1.40
CA VAL A 284 10.00 -9.97 -0.40
C VAL A 284 10.82 -9.99 0.89
N ASP A 285 11.17 -8.81 1.38
CA ASP A 285 11.79 -8.59 2.68
C ASP A 285 10.74 -7.96 3.61
N TRP A 286 10.57 -8.48 4.82
CA TRP A 286 9.64 -7.94 5.80
C TRP A 286 10.38 -7.32 6.98
N GLN A 287 9.99 -6.09 7.32
CA GLN A 287 10.46 -5.39 8.52
C GLN A 287 9.40 -5.49 9.63
N PRO A 288 9.71 -6.08 10.79
CA PRO A 288 8.84 -6.05 11.96
C PRO A 288 8.73 -4.63 12.52
N ILE A 289 7.50 -4.15 12.67
CA ILE A 289 7.18 -2.81 13.16
C ILE A 289 6.12 -2.92 14.27
N ALA A 290 6.38 -2.25 15.39
CA ALA A 290 5.37 -1.95 16.37
C ALA A 290 4.53 -0.80 15.82
N THR A 291 3.25 -1.04 15.60
CA THR A 291 2.32 -0.03 15.06
C THR A 291 1.80 0.89 16.16
N ASP A 292 1.88 0.46 17.41
CA ASP A 292 1.69 1.24 18.63
C ASP A 292 2.80 0.90 19.62
N ALA A 293 3.07 1.79 20.57
CA ALA A 293 3.85 1.38 21.73
C ALA A 293 3.05 0.34 22.53
N ILE A 294 3.51 -0.91 22.54
CA ILE A 294 3.14 -1.87 23.59
C ILE A 294 3.60 -1.24 24.91
N PRO A 295 2.71 -1.02 25.90
CA PRO A 295 3.10 -0.32 27.11
C PRO A 295 4.16 -1.10 27.88
N GLU A 296 5.35 -0.53 28.05
CA GLU A 296 6.33 -1.01 29.02
C GLU A 296 6.22 -0.17 30.32
N PRO A 297 6.47 -0.77 31.50
CA PRO A 297 6.44 -0.03 32.76
C PRO A 297 7.43 1.15 32.77
N GLY A 298 6.91 2.38 32.75
CA GLY A 298 7.71 3.61 32.82
C GLY A 298 7.64 4.53 31.59
N ASP A 299 6.97 4.12 30.52
CA ASP A 299 6.92 4.87 29.26
C ASP A 299 6.11 6.19 29.32
N ASP A 300 6.68 7.23 28.68
CA ASP A 300 6.01 8.51 28.40
C ASP A 300 4.75 8.28 27.55
N PRO A 301 3.55 8.68 28.05
CA PRO A 301 2.30 8.64 27.30
C PRO A 301 2.35 9.25 25.90
N GLN A 302 3.25 10.22 25.66
CA GLN A 302 3.35 10.93 24.39
C GLN A 302 4.28 10.24 23.36
N LYS A 303 5.13 9.29 23.78
CA LYS A 303 5.89 8.40 22.86
C LYS A 303 5.02 7.27 22.29
N ARG A 304 3.80 7.08 22.82
CA ARG A 304 2.92 5.95 22.50
C ARG A 304 2.30 5.95 21.10
N LEU A 305 2.56 7.00 20.33
CA LEU A 305 1.82 7.35 19.11
C LEU A 305 2.65 7.18 17.83
N GLN A 306 3.90 6.76 17.93
CA GLN A 306 4.81 6.64 16.81
C GLN A 306 5.12 5.16 16.55
N PRO A 307 4.94 4.66 15.31
CA PRO A 307 5.41 3.33 14.96
C PRO A 307 6.94 3.28 15.05
N ARG A 308 7.47 2.12 15.45
CA ARG A 308 8.91 1.89 15.61
C ARG A 308 9.33 0.55 15.03
N VAL A 309 10.53 0.49 14.48
CA VAL A 309 11.14 -0.78 14.08
C VAL A 309 11.33 -1.65 15.33
N LEU A 310 10.93 -2.91 15.26
CA LEU A 310 11.19 -3.89 16.32
C LEU A 310 12.56 -4.53 16.10
N ASP A 311 13.21 -4.85 17.21
CA ASP A 311 14.46 -5.63 17.26
C ASP A 311 14.38 -6.73 18.33
N GLY A 312 15.44 -7.55 18.39
CA GLY A 312 15.61 -8.61 19.38
C GLY A 312 14.42 -9.57 19.48
N GLU A 313 14.08 -9.96 20.71
CA GLU A 313 13.03 -10.94 21.02
C GLU A 313 11.65 -10.49 20.49
N GLN A 314 11.33 -9.19 20.55
CA GLN A 314 10.05 -8.68 20.07
C GLN A 314 9.90 -8.83 18.54
N ALA A 315 11.00 -8.64 17.79
CA ALA A 315 11.03 -8.86 16.34
C ALA A 315 10.89 -10.35 16.00
N GLU A 316 11.64 -11.22 16.70
CA GLU A 316 11.59 -12.67 16.48
C GLU A 316 10.20 -13.24 16.74
N GLU A 317 9.52 -12.80 17.81
CA GLU A 317 8.14 -13.18 18.11
C GLU A 317 7.17 -12.75 17.01
N ALA A 318 7.30 -11.51 16.51
CA ALA A 318 6.45 -10.99 15.44
C ALA A 318 6.66 -11.77 14.13
N VAL A 319 7.92 -12.09 13.79
CA VAL A 319 8.28 -12.91 12.63
C VAL A 319 7.69 -14.31 12.76
N ALA A 320 7.84 -14.97 13.91
CA ALA A 320 7.32 -16.32 14.12
C ALA A 320 5.79 -16.36 14.01
N ALA A 321 5.09 -15.38 14.58
CA ALA A 321 3.64 -15.27 14.48
C ALA A 321 3.18 -15.10 13.03
N TYR A 322 3.84 -14.21 12.27
CA TYR A 322 3.50 -13.99 10.86
C TYR A 322 3.86 -15.18 9.97
N ALA A 323 4.98 -15.85 10.24
CA ALA A 323 5.38 -17.05 9.53
C ALA A 323 4.34 -18.17 9.70
N ALA A 324 3.75 -18.34 10.88
CA ALA A 324 2.66 -19.29 11.10
C ALA A 324 1.41 -18.95 10.27
N MET A 325 1.07 -17.66 10.14
CA MET A 325 -0.04 -17.20 9.28
C MET A 325 0.24 -17.50 7.80
N CYS A 326 1.47 -17.24 7.33
CA CYS A 326 1.89 -17.55 5.96
C CYS A 326 1.88 -19.06 5.70
N GLN A 327 2.36 -19.86 6.66
CA GLN A 327 2.41 -21.32 6.56
C GLN A 327 1.00 -21.92 6.43
N ALA A 328 0.01 -21.37 7.16
CA ALA A 328 -1.38 -21.77 7.03
C ALA A 328 -1.95 -21.53 5.61
N LEU A 329 -1.33 -20.64 4.82
CA LEU A 329 -1.68 -20.36 3.44
C LEU A 329 -0.83 -21.12 2.41
N GLY A 330 0.15 -21.92 2.88
CA GLY A 330 1.08 -22.67 2.03
C GLY A 330 2.35 -21.90 1.64
N THR A 331 2.63 -20.75 2.27
CA THR A 331 3.83 -19.96 2.05
C THR A 331 4.80 -20.13 3.21
N VAL A 332 6.07 -20.42 2.92
CA VAL A 332 7.13 -20.47 3.92
C VAL A 332 8.01 -19.24 3.77
N ILE A 333 8.18 -18.48 4.85
CA ILE A 333 9.10 -17.34 4.91
C ILE A 333 10.26 -17.68 5.86
N GLU A 334 11.44 -17.19 5.55
CA GLU A 334 12.67 -17.42 6.30
C GLU A 334 12.90 -16.28 7.27
N SER A 335 13.24 -16.58 8.53
CA SER A 335 13.68 -15.55 9.48
C SER A 335 15.10 -15.08 9.15
N THR A 336 15.34 -13.78 9.18
CA THR A 336 16.67 -13.16 8.99
C THR A 336 17.26 -12.63 10.29
N GLY A 337 16.63 -12.92 11.44
CA GLY A 337 16.99 -12.40 12.76
C GLY A 337 16.33 -11.05 13.06
N SER A 338 16.50 -10.05 12.19
CA SER A 338 15.86 -8.73 12.32
C SER A 338 14.56 -8.57 11.51
N GLY A 339 14.16 -9.62 10.77
CA GLY A 339 12.98 -9.61 9.92
C GLY A 339 12.70 -10.96 9.29
N ALA A 340 12.01 -10.96 8.16
CA ALA A 340 11.74 -12.17 7.39
C ALA A 340 11.97 -11.96 5.90
N ARG A 341 12.17 -13.05 5.16
CA ARG A 341 12.45 -13.05 3.73
C ARG A 341 11.71 -14.16 3.00
N LEU A 342 11.34 -13.89 1.76
CA LEU A 342 10.84 -14.86 0.79
C LEU A 342 11.52 -14.58 -0.54
N THR A 343 12.19 -15.59 -1.10
CA THR A 343 12.64 -15.53 -2.49
C THR A 343 11.50 -15.97 -3.40
N LEU A 344 11.14 -15.14 -4.37
CA LEU A 344 10.15 -15.47 -5.37
C LEU A 344 10.86 -16.12 -6.55
N MET A 345 10.45 -17.34 -6.88
CA MET A 345 10.97 -18.01 -8.07
C MET A 345 10.38 -17.31 -9.30
N PRO A 346 11.20 -16.79 -10.24
CA PRO A 346 10.70 -16.34 -11.53
C PRO A 346 9.94 -17.51 -12.15
N ASN A 347 8.74 -17.27 -12.71
CA ASN A 347 7.86 -18.32 -13.23
C ASN A 347 8.64 -19.32 -14.11
N GLY A 348 9.01 -20.45 -13.50
CA GLY A 348 9.60 -21.59 -14.18
C GLY A 348 8.47 -22.38 -14.78
N GLY A 349 8.37 -22.35 -16.10
CA GLY A 349 7.40 -23.13 -16.86
C GLY A 349 7.43 -24.60 -16.43
N ASN A 350 6.23 -25.17 -16.31
CA ASN A 350 6.04 -26.60 -16.38
C ASN A 350 5.27 -26.90 -17.66
#